data_AF-A0A7C4HL05-F1
#
_entry.id   AF-A0A7C4HL05-F1
#
_cell.length_a   1.000
_cell.length_b   1.000
_cell.length_c   1.000
_cell.angle_alpha   90.00
_cell.angle_beta   90.00
_cell.angle_gamma   90.00
#
_symmetry.space_group_name_H-M   'P 1'
#
loop_
_entity.id
_entity.type
_entity.pdbx_description
1 polymer ?
#
loop_
_entity_poly.entity_id
_entity_poly.type
_entity_poly.pdbx_seq_one_letter_code
_entity_poly.pdbx_strand_id
1 'polypeptide(L)' 'MRLVTVKIPEALLEDIDELVRVGLYPNRSSVIRAAVRDLVRRELWDRGGGSYRRALNSSRSQ' A
#
# COMPACT_ATOMS: atom_id res chain seq x y z
N MET A 1 10.02 -9.45 -2.57
CA MET A 1 9.59 -8.17 -1.95
C MET A 1 10.80 -7.25 -1.85
N ARG A 2 10.64 -5.92 -1.91
CA ARG A 2 11.74 -4.95 -1.71
C ARG A 2 11.57 -4.24 -0.36
N LEU A 3 12.68 -3.91 0.31
CA LEU A 3 12.67 -3.12 1.54
C LEU A 3 12.43 -1.65 1.20
N VAL A 4 11.51 -1.01 1.90
CA VAL A 4 11.21 0.42 1.78
C VAL A 4 11.15 1.00 3.19
N THR A 5 11.88 2.08 3.43
CA THR A 5 11.87 2.81 4.70
C THR A 5 11.03 4.08 4.54
N VAL A 6 10.10 4.30 5.47
CA VAL A 6 9.24 5.49 5.49
C VAL A 6 9.24 6.09 6.89
N LYS A 7 8.99 7.40 6.99
CA LYS A 7 8.69 8.04 8.28
C LYS A 7 7.18 8.08 8.47
N ILE A 8 6.72 7.69 9.65
CA ILE A 8 5.31 7.67 10.03
C ILE A 8 5.17 8.27 11.43
N PRO A 9 4.08 9.01 11.72
CA PRO A 9 3.79 9.51 13.06
C PRO A 9 3.66 8.37 14.07
N GLU A 10 4.10 8.60 15.31
CA GLU A 10 4.09 7.59 16.39
C GLU A 10 2.68 7.06 16.66
N ALA A 11 1.69 7.96 16.75
CA ALA A 11 0.28 7.57 16.98
C ALA A 11 -0.24 6.58 15.93
N LEU A 12 0.16 6.72 14.66
CA LEU A 12 -0.24 5.78 13.61
C LEU A 12 0.49 4.43 13.75
N LEU A 13 1.73 4.44 14.25
CA LEU A 13 2.46 3.21 14.53
C LEU A 13 1.81 2.42 15.68
N GLU A 14 1.36 3.12 16.72
CA GLU A 14 0.63 2.54 17.86
C GLU A 14 -0.68 1.87 17.40
N ASP A 15 -1.46 2.53 16.52
CA ASP A 15 -2.66 1.94 15.93
C ASP A 15 -2.34 0.66 15.12
N ILE A 16 -1.24 0.68 14.35
CA ILE A 16 -0.79 -0.50 13.59
C ILE A 16 -0.39 -1.64 14.54
N ASP A 17 0.28 -1.31 15.65
CA ASP A 17 0.67 -2.28 16.65
C ASP A 17 -0.52 -2.94 17.33
N GLU A 18 -1.55 -2.15 17.64
CA GLU A 18 -2.79 -2.65 18.20
C GLU A 18 -3.45 -3.68 17.27
N LEU A 19 -3.51 -3.41 15.96
CA LEU A 19 -4.04 -4.35 14.96
C LEU A 19 -3.28 -5.68 14.92
N VAL A 20 -1.97 -5.65 15.16
CA VAL A 20 -1.16 -6.87 15.26
C VAL A 20 -1.39 -7.56 16.60
N ARG A 21 -1.45 -6.79 17.70
CA ARG A 21 -1.65 -7.28 19.06
C ARG A 21 -2.96 -8.05 19.21
N VAL A 22 -4.04 -7.57 18.59
CA VAL A 22 -5.35 -8.25 18.59
C VAL A 22 -5.43 -9.42 17.61
N GLY A 23 -4.37 -9.68 16.83
CA GLY A 23 -4.29 -10.84 15.93
C GLY A 23 -5.00 -10.66 14.59
N LEU A 24 -5.45 -9.45 14.23
CA LEU A 24 -6.04 -9.18 12.92
C LEU A 24 -5.01 -9.30 11.79
N TYR A 25 -3.75 -9.02 12.11
CA TYR A 25 -2.64 -9.09 11.17
C TYR A 25 -1.43 -9.77 11.80
N PRO A 26 -0.68 -10.59 11.05
CA PRO A 26 0.47 -11.31 11.59
C PRO A 26 1.69 -10.42 11.91
N ASN A 27 1.77 -9.20 11.34
CA ASN A 27 2.86 -8.23 11.59
C ASN A 27 2.54 -6.86 10.99
N ARG A 28 3.26 -5.82 11.43
CA ARG A 28 3.15 -4.43 10.93
C ARG A 28 3.25 -4.35 9.41
N SER A 29 4.21 -5.06 8.82
CA SER A 29 4.44 -5.04 7.37
C SER A 29 3.25 -5.58 6.59
N SER A 30 2.45 -6.49 7.15
CA SER A 30 1.22 -6.98 6.52
C SER A 30 0.09 -5.95 6.54
N VAL A 31 -0.06 -5.21 7.65
CA VAL A 31 -1.01 -4.09 7.77
C VAL A 31 -0.70 -3.02 6.74
N ILE A 32 0.56 -2.56 6.71
CA ILE A 32 1.03 -1.49 5.80
C ILE A 32 0.80 -1.89 4.34
N ARG A 33 1.12 -3.14 3.97
CA ARG A 33 0.90 -3.62 2.60
C ARG A 33 -0.56 -3.73 2.23
N ALA A 34 -1.43 -4.13 3.16
CA ALA A 34 -2.86 -4.17 2.91
C ALA A 34 -3.40 -2.76 2.68
N ALA A 35 -3.06 -1.80 3.55
CA ALA A 35 -3.43 -0.40 3.40
C ALA A 35 -2.96 0.19 2.07
N VAL A 36 -1.68 0.00 1.71
CA VAL A 36 -1.12 0.48 0.43
C VAL A 36 -1.81 -0.19 -0.75
N ARG A 37 -2.01 -1.51 -0.74
CA ARG A 37 -2.69 -2.23 -1.82
C ARG A 37 -4.11 -1.69 -2.02
N ASP A 38 -4.85 -1.54 -0.95
CA ASP A 38 -6.25 -1.14 -1.00
C ASP A 38 -6.38 0.33 -1.46
N LEU A 39 -5.46 1.19 -1.03
CA LEU A 39 -5.34 2.56 -1.53
C LEU A 39 -5.05 2.58 -3.04
N VAL A 40 -4.01 1.88 -3.49
CA VAL A 40 -3.63 1.84 -4.91
C VAL A 40 -4.75 1.22 -5.75
N ARG A 41 -5.44 0.19 -5.23
CA ARG A 41 -6.61 -0.40 -5.87
C ARG A 41 -7.70 0.65 -6.13
N ARG A 42 -8.10 1.36 -5.08
CA ARG A 42 -9.15 2.38 -5.14
C ARG A 42 -8.80 3.51 -6.10
N GLU A 43 -7.57 4.03 -6.02
CA GLU A 43 -7.17 5.19 -6.81
C GLU A 43 -6.87 4.85 -8.28
N LEU A 44 -6.27 3.69 -8.58
CA LEU A 44 -5.89 3.35 -9.96
C LEU A 44 -6.93 2.54 -10.73
N TRP A 45 -7.73 1.72 -10.06
CA TRP A 45 -8.73 0.88 -10.73
C TRP A 45 -10.15 1.43 -10.62
N ASP A 46 -10.55 1.94 -9.45
CA ASP A 46 -11.96 2.32 -9.22
C ASP A 46 -12.26 3.76 -9.66
N ARG A 47 -11.29 4.69 -9.62
CA ARG A 47 -11.47 6.09 -10.06
C ARG A 47 -11.09 6.39 -11.52
N GLY A 48 -10.46 5.46 -12.23
CA GLY A 48 -9.87 5.74 -13.56
C GLY A 48 -9.59 4.51 -14.42
N GLY A 49 -10.52 3.55 -14.39
CA GLY A 49 -10.42 2.24 -15.03
C GLY A 49 -9.69 2.24 -16.38
N GLY A 50 -8.44 1.77 -16.37
CA GLY A 50 -7.72 1.30 -17.56
C GLY A 50 -6.54 2.13 -18.08
N SER A 51 -6.31 3.35 -17.60
CA SER A 51 -5.30 4.23 -18.21
C SER A 51 -3.87 4.06 -17.65
N TYR A 52 -3.72 3.73 -16.36
CA TYR A 52 -2.40 3.72 -15.70
C TYR A 52 -1.48 2.60 -16.23
N ARG A 53 -2.03 1.42 -16.55
CA ARG A 53 -1.26 0.30 -17.12
C ARG A 53 -0.84 0.56 -18.57
N ARG A 54 -1.56 1.43 -19.29
CA ARG A 54 -1.25 1.82 -20.67
C ARG A 54 -0.14 2.87 -20.71
N ALA A 55 -0.17 3.86 -19.82
CA ALA A 55 0.82 4.95 -19.74
C ALA A 55 2.23 4.46 -19.34
N LEU A 56 2.35 3.50 -18.42
CA LEU A 56 3.67 2.98 -18.01
C LEU A 56 4.33 2.10 -19.07
N ASN A 57 3.53 1.42 -19.91
CA ASN A 57 4.06 0.58 -20.99
C ASN A 57 4.51 1.40 -22.21
N SER A 58 3.94 2.60 -22.43
CA SER A 58 4.35 3.50 -23.51
C SER A 58 5.72 4.15 -23.31
N SER A 59 6.21 4.27 -22.07
CA SER A 59 7.53 4.87 -21.78
C SER A 59 8.71 3.88 -21.83
N ARG A 60 8.44 2.58 -21.96
CA ARG A 60 9.47 1.53 -22.09
C ARG A 60 9.77 1.13 -23.53
N SER A 61 9.12 1.78 -24.50
CA SER A 61 9.23 1.45 -25.93
C SER A 61 9.96 2.51 -26.76
N GLN A 62 10.73 3.41 -26.12
CA GLN A 62 11.75 4.21 -26.77
C GLN A 62 13.13 3.86 -26.23
#